data_AF-A0A7X8QTY0-F1
#
_entry.id   AF-A0A7X8QTY0-F1
#
_cell.length_a   1.000
_cell.length_b   1.000
_cell.length_c   1.000
_cell.angle_alpha   90.00
_cell.angle_beta   90.00
_cell.angle_gamma   90.00
#
_symmetry.space_group_name_H-M   'P 1'
#
loop_
_entity.id
_entity.type
_entity.pdbx_description
1 polymer ?
#
loop_
_entity_poly.entity_id
_entity_poly.type
_entity_poly.pdbx_seq_one_letter_code
_entity_poly.pdbx_strand_id
1 'polypeptide(L)' 'MEDLIKMMAAQVLSRLDDLEKESDFDYLLNLSDPQLRSEASDLYQSICKLREDLRGLL' A
#
# COMPACT_ATOMS: atom_id res chain seq x y z
N MET A 1 9.95 1.40 -23.67
CA MET A 1 9.41 2.39 -22.71
C MET A 1 8.35 1.73 -21.84
N GLU A 2 7.43 1.00 -22.44
CA GLU A 2 6.42 0.18 -21.75
C GLU A 2 7.03 -0.86 -20.79
N ASP A 3 8.08 -1.59 -21.21
CA ASP A 3 8.77 -2.55 -20.34
C ASP A 3 9.44 -1.92 -19.12
N LEU A 4 9.91 -0.67 -19.24
CA LEU A 4 10.49 0.08 -18.12
C LEU A 4 9.40 0.47 -17.11
N ILE A 5 8.23 0.89 -17.60
CA ILE A 5 7.06 1.22 -16.77
C ILE A 5 6.59 -0.01 -16.01
N LYS A 6 6.50 -1.18 -16.68
CA LYS A 6 6.16 -2.46 -16.05
C LYS A 6 7.16 -2.90 -14.99
N MET A 7 8.46 -2.78 -15.27
CA MET A 7 9.51 -3.09 -14.31
C MET A 7 9.44 -2.17 -13.08
N MET A 8 9.23 -0.88 -13.28
CA MET A 8 9.07 0.08 -12.18
C MET A 8 7.81 -0.21 -11.36
N ALA A 9 6.69 -0.52 -12.02
CA ALA A 9 5.45 -0.90 -11.33
C ALA A 9 5.63 -2.16 -10.47
N ALA A 10 6.33 -3.18 -10.99
CA ALA A 10 6.66 -4.39 -10.23
C ALA A 10 7.56 -4.10 -9.02
N GLN A 11 8.54 -3.21 -9.16
CA GLN A 11 9.39 -2.78 -8.03
C GLN A 11 8.60 -2.04 -6.96
N VAL A 12 7.70 -1.14 -7.35
CA VAL A 12 6.85 -0.41 -6.40
C VAL A 12 5.90 -1.37 -5.69
N LEU A 13 5.32 -2.33 -6.39
CA LEU A 13 4.48 -3.38 -5.79
C LEU A 13 5.26 -4.20 -4.76
N SER A 14 6.49 -4.63 -5.08
CA SER A 14 7.34 -5.36 -4.13
C SER A 14 7.61 -4.54 -2.86
N ARG A 15 7.90 -3.23 -3.01
CA ARG A 15 8.14 -2.36 -1.84
C ARG A 15 6.88 -2.12 -1.03
N LEU A 16 5.70 -2.08 -1.65
CA LEU A 16 4.43 -2.00 -0.94
C LEU A 16 4.17 -3.27 -0.13
N ASP A 17 4.47 -4.44 -0.68
CA ASP A 17 4.33 -5.71 0.04
C ASP A 17 5.28 -5.80 1.24
N ASP A 18 6.51 -5.28 1.11
CA ASP A 18 7.46 -5.20 2.23
C ASP A 18 6.98 -4.20 3.30
N LEU A 19 6.47 -3.03 2.88
CA LEU A 19 5.94 -2.01 3.77
C LEU A 19 4.72 -2.51 4.55
N GLU A 20 3.82 -3.27 3.92
CA GLU A 20 2.64 -3.86 4.57
C GLU A 20 3.03 -4.96 5.56
N LYS A 21 4.15 -5.66 5.36
CA LYS A 21 4.69 -6.62 6.35
C LYS A 21 5.37 -5.93 7.52
N GLU A 22 6.08 -4.83 7.27
CA GLU A 22 6.75 -4.04 8.32
C GLU A 22 5.75 -3.21 9.14
N SER A 23 4.67 -2.77 8.50
CA SER A 23 3.61 -1.98 9.12
C SER A 23 2.53 -2.91 9.64
N ASP A 24 2.37 -3.00 10.96
CA ASP A 24 1.28 -3.75 11.58
C ASP A 24 -0.05 -2.99 11.43
N PHE A 25 -0.61 -2.99 10.21
CA PHE A 25 -1.87 -2.32 9.90
C PHE A 25 -3.03 -2.91 10.70
N ASP A 26 -3.00 -4.21 11.03
CA ASP A 26 -3.99 -4.82 11.91
C ASP A 26 -3.98 -4.19 13.31
N TYR A 27 -2.80 -3.91 13.87
CA TYR A 27 -2.67 -3.14 15.09
C TYR A 27 -3.13 -1.68 14.92
N LEU A 28 -2.67 -0.99 13.87
CA LEU A 28 -2.99 0.43 13.64
C LEU A 28 -4.50 0.67 13.43
N LEU A 29 -5.19 -0.26 12.76
CA LEU A 29 -6.64 -0.21 12.53
C LEU A 29 -7.45 -0.55 13.79
N ASN A 30 -6.84 -1.18 14.79
CA ASN A 30 -7.47 -1.50 16.08
C ASN A 30 -7.08 -0.53 17.20
N LEU A 31 -6.38 0.57 16.89
CA LEU A 31 -6.04 1.59 17.87
C LEU A 31 -7.28 2.17 18.54
N SER A 32 -7.17 2.40 19.84
CA SER A 32 -8.24 3.02 20.64
C SER A 32 -8.43 4.50 20.28
N ASP A 33 -7.36 5.16 19.83
CA ASP A 33 -7.39 6.52 19.34
C ASP A 33 -8.12 6.57 17.98
N PRO A 34 -9.29 7.23 17.90
CA PRO A 34 -10.08 7.26 16.68
C PRO A 34 -9.42 8.07 15.55
N GLN A 35 -8.56 9.03 15.88
CA GLN A 35 -7.89 9.90 14.92
C GLN A 35 -6.76 9.13 14.24
N LEU A 36 -5.91 8.47 15.03
CA LEU A 36 -4.86 7.58 14.52
C LEU A 36 -5.42 6.40 13.73
N ARG A 37 -6.53 5.81 14.19
CA ARG A 37 -7.21 4.74 13.45
C ARG A 37 -7.75 5.21 12.10
N SER A 38 -8.29 6.43 12.03
CA SER A 38 -8.75 7.01 10.77
C SER A 38 -7.59 7.22 9.80
N GLU A 39 -6.49 7.81 10.28
CA GLU A 39 -5.28 8.01 9.45
C GLU A 39 -4.70 6.68 8.96
N ALA A 40 -4.66 5.66 9.81
CA ALA A 40 -4.23 4.31 9.43
C ALA A 40 -5.14 3.69 8.36
N SER A 41 -6.46 3.86 8.49
CA SER A 41 -7.44 3.41 7.51
C SER A 41 -7.27 4.11 6.17
N ASP A 42 -7.09 5.44 6.17
CA ASP A 42 -6.90 6.23 4.96
C ASP A 42 -5.59 5.86 4.26
N LEU A 43 -4.52 5.64 5.03
CA LEU A 43 -3.24 5.16 4.52
C LEU A 43 -3.37 3.77 3.88
N TYR A 44 -4.03 2.84 4.57
CA TYR A 44 -4.24 1.47 4.07
C TYR A 44 -5.05 1.46 2.77
N GLN A 45 -6.16 2.22 2.71
CA GLN A 45 -6.96 2.34 1.50
C GLN A 45 -6.18 2.94 0.33
N SER A 46 -5.31 3.92 0.60
CA SER A 46 -4.47 4.53 -0.42
C SER A 46 -3.44 3.55 -0.97
N ILE A 47 -2.85 2.71 -0.12
CA ILE A 47 -1.95 1.62 -0.52
C ILE A 47 -2.70 0.59 -1.38
N CYS A 48 -3.91 0.19 -1.00
CA CYS A 48 -4.72 -0.74 -1.77
C CYS A 48 -5.03 -0.22 -3.18
N LYS A 49 -5.43 1.06 -3.30
CA LYS A 49 -5.67 1.70 -4.61
C LYS A 49 -4.40 1.74 -5.46
N LEU A 50 -3.28 2.18 -4.87
CA LEU A 50 -2.01 2.21 -5.59
C LEU A 50 -1.60 0.82 -6.09
N ARG A 51 -1.84 -0.23 -5.30
CA ARG A 51 -1.58 -1.62 -5.69
C ARG A 51 -2.47 -2.06 -6.85
N GLU A 52 -3.75 -1.72 -6.84
CA GLU A 52 -4.68 -2.02 -7.94
C GLU A 52 -4.27 -1.32 -9.24
N ASP A 53 -3.95 -0.02 -9.16
CA ASP A 53 -3.51 0.78 -10.30
C ASP A 53 -2.22 0.21 -10.92
N LEU A 54 -1.23 -0.13 -10.08
CA LEU A 54 0.03 -0.70 -10.53
C LEU A 54 -0.13 -2.10 -11.12
N ARG A 55 -1.05 -2.92 -10.59
CA ARG A 55 -1.39 -4.22 -11.19
C ARG A 55 -2.06 -4.08 -12.54
N GLY A 56 -2.85 -3.03 -12.76
CA GLY A 56 -3.44 -2.72 -14.07
C GLY A 56 -2.41 -2.37 -15.14
N LEU A 57 -1.17 -2.02 -14.75
CA LEU A 57 -0.07 -1.68 -15.65
C LEU A 57 0.80 -2.90 -16.04
N LEU A 58 0.71 -4.01 -15.31
CA LEU A 58 1.49 -5.23 -15.56
C LEU A 58 0.84 -6.11 -16.64
#